data_AF-A0A8T3ZA75-F1
#
_entry.id   AF-A0A8T3ZA75-F1
#
_cell.length_a   1.000
_cell.length_b   1.000
_cell.length_c   1.000
_cell.angle_alpha   90.00
_cell.angle_beta   90.00
_cell.angle_gamma   90.00
#
_symmetry.space_group_name_H-M   'P 1'
#
loop_
_entity.id
_entity.type
_entity.pdbx_description
1 polymer ?
#
loop_
_entity_poly.entity_id
_entity_poly.type
_entity_poly.pdbx_seq_one_letter_code
_entity_poly.pdbx_strand_id
1 'polypeptide(L)'
;TIAWEEAEHAAHFAEMNEVIKPTLKENLEMMVEGETMANNEKKAAAKKAKECDIDPAHDFFDESSRDEARHARMLKGILERYF
;
A
#
# COMPACT_ATOMS: atom_id res chain seq x y z
N THR A 1 20.62 -4.65 9.08
CA THR A 1 21.19 -4.24 7.77
C THR A 1 20.74 -2.81 7.53
N ILE A 2 21.48 -2.04 6.73
CA ILE A 2 21.22 -0.60 6.47
C ILE A 2 19.74 -0.32 6.11
N ALA A 3 19.10 -1.21 5.34
CA ALA A 3 17.68 -1.04 4.98
C ALA A 3 16.72 -0.94 6.18
N TRP A 4 17.02 -1.64 7.29
CA TRP A 4 16.17 -1.59 8.48
C TRP A 4 16.41 -0.31 9.29
N GLU A 5 17.65 0.18 9.30
CA GLU A 5 18.01 1.47 9.92
C GLU A 5 17.32 2.63 9.19
N GLU A 6 17.28 2.60 7.84
CA GLU A 6 16.57 3.63 7.08
C GLU A 6 15.05 3.54 7.21
N ALA A 7 14.49 2.34 7.39
CA ALA A 7 13.07 2.18 7.69
C ALA A 7 12.71 2.82 9.05
N GLU A 8 13.59 2.68 10.05
CA GLU A 8 13.45 3.33 11.35
C GLU A 8 13.55 4.86 11.24
N HIS A 9 14.50 5.38 10.46
CA HIS A 9 14.59 6.82 10.18
C HIS A 9 13.31 7.37 9.54
N ALA A 10 12.77 6.67 8.53
CA ALA A 10 11.53 7.07 7.86
C ALA A 10 10.33 7.04 8.81
N ALA A 11 10.23 6.03 9.68
CA ALA A 11 9.16 5.92 10.66
C ALA A 11 9.19 7.07 11.67
N HIS A 12 10.37 7.41 12.21
CA HIS A 12 10.50 8.57 13.11
C HIS A 12 10.11 9.88 12.42
N PHE A 13 10.49 10.07 11.15
CA PHE A 13 10.10 11.27 10.42
C PHE A 13 8.59 11.33 10.15
N ALA A 14 7.96 10.18 9.85
CA ALA A 14 6.51 10.09 9.68
C ALA A 14 5.74 10.47 10.96
N GLU A 15 6.25 10.05 12.12
CA GLU A 15 5.71 10.43 13.43
C GLU A 15 5.81 11.95 13.68
N MET A 16 6.99 12.54 13.45
CA MET A 16 7.22 13.98 13.62
C MET A 16 6.34 14.86 12.72
N ASN A 17 5.85 14.33 11.61
CA ASN A 17 4.99 15.02 10.64
C ASN A 17 3.51 14.64 10.76
N GLU A 18 3.09 13.97 11.84
CA GLU A 18 1.68 13.60 12.08
C GLU A 18 1.06 12.73 10.96
N VAL A 19 1.91 11.97 10.25
CA VAL A 19 1.46 10.99 9.27
C VAL A 19 0.83 9.80 10.00
N ILE A 20 1.46 9.37 11.10
CA ILE A 20 0.91 8.35 12.01
C ILE A 20 -0.23 9.00 12.81
N LYS A 21 -1.44 8.44 12.70
CA LYS A 21 -2.65 8.98 13.34
C LYS A 21 -2.70 8.67 14.85
N PRO A 22 -3.43 9.46 15.66
CA PRO A 22 -3.53 9.24 17.10
C PRO A 22 -4.20 7.92 17.49
N THR A 23 -5.08 7.38 16.64
CA THR A 23 -5.78 6.12 16.92
C THR A 23 -5.41 5.02 15.93
N LEU A 24 -5.46 3.77 16.41
CA LEU A 24 -5.28 2.59 15.54
C LEU A 24 -6.37 2.53 14.45
N LYS A 25 -7.61 2.92 14.76
CA LYS A 25 -8.72 2.94 13.79
C LYS A 25 -8.42 3.85 12.61
N GLU A 26 -8.03 5.10 12.86
CA GLU A 26 -7.72 6.07 11.80
C GLU A 26 -6.53 5.63 10.94
N ASN A 27 -5.50 5.02 11.55
CA ASN A 27 -4.39 4.46 10.79
C ASN A 27 -4.85 3.31 9.88
N LEU A 28 -5.68 2.40 10.40
CA LEU A 28 -6.21 1.29 9.60
C LEU A 28 -7.11 1.78 8.45
N GLU A 29 -7.95 2.79 8.70
CA GLU A 29 -8.78 3.42 7.66
C GLU A 29 -7.91 4.06 6.57
N MET A 30 -6.90 4.84 6.97
CA MET A 30 -5.92 5.42 6.04
C MET A 30 -5.19 4.37 5.22
N MET A 31 -4.76 3.26 5.84
CA MET A 31 -4.12 2.15 5.13
C MET A 31 -5.06 1.48 4.13
N VAL A 32 -6.34 1.26 4.48
CA VAL A 32 -7.33 0.69 3.56
C VAL A 32 -7.52 1.56 2.32
N GLU A 33 -7.60 2.88 2.51
CA GLU A 33 -7.70 3.84 1.41
C GLU A 33 -6.45 3.79 0.52
N GLY A 34 -5.27 3.80 1.14
CA GLY A 34 -3.98 3.69 0.45
C GLY A 34 -3.87 2.42 -0.40
N GLU A 35 -4.18 1.25 0.18
CA GLU A 35 -4.14 -0.04 -0.53
C GLU A 35 -5.17 -0.09 -1.67
N THR A 36 -6.36 0.49 -1.47
CA THR A 36 -7.39 0.55 -2.52
C THR A 36 -6.96 1.47 -3.67
N MET A 37 -6.32 2.59 -3.36
CA MET A 37 -5.75 3.49 -4.37
C MET A 37 -4.62 2.80 -5.14
N ALA A 38 -3.66 2.21 -4.43
CA ALA A 38 -2.53 1.51 -5.01
C ALA A 38 -2.96 0.33 -5.91
N ASN A 39 -4.00 -0.42 -5.52
CA ASN A 39 -4.59 -1.46 -6.37
C ASN A 39 -5.02 -0.89 -7.73
N ASN A 40 -5.75 0.22 -7.74
CA ASN A 40 -6.24 0.86 -8.96
C ASN A 40 -5.10 1.41 -9.82
N GLU A 41 -4.15 2.10 -9.21
CA GLU A 41 -3.01 2.70 -9.90
C GLU A 41 -2.09 1.63 -10.52
N LYS A 42 -1.78 0.57 -9.77
CA LYS A 42 -0.96 -0.54 -10.27
C LYS A 42 -1.66 -1.28 -11.41
N LYS A 43 -2.97 -1.50 -11.32
CA LYS A 43 -3.74 -2.11 -12.41
C LYS A 43 -3.71 -1.24 -13.68
N ALA A 44 -3.81 0.08 -13.54
CA ALA A 44 -3.67 1.01 -14.66
C ALA A 44 -2.24 1.00 -15.23
N ALA A 45 -1.22 0.95 -14.37
CA ALA A 45 0.18 0.87 -14.76
C ALA A 45 0.49 -0.44 -15.51
N ALA A 46 -0.05 -1.58 -15.06
CA ALA A 46 0.08 -2.87 -15.74
C ALA A 46 -0.48 -2.78 -17.17
N LYS A 47 -1.69 -2.24 -17.33
CA LYS A 47 -2.30 -2.04 -18.64
C LYS A 47 -1.42 -1.18 -19.56
N LYS A 48 -0.92 -0.05 -19.04
CA LYS A 48 -0.02 0.85 -19.79
C LYS A 48 1.29 0.17 -20.17
N ALA A 49 1.89 -0.61 -19.27
CA ALA A 49 3.12 -1.35 -19.55
C ALA A 49 2.90 -2.38 -20.68
N LYS A 50 1.73 -3.03 -20.71
CA LYS A 50 1.37 -3.93 -21.80
C LYS A 50 1.19 -3.21 -23.13
N GLU A 51 0.56 -2.03 -23.13
CA GLU A 51 0.43 -1.17 -24.32
C GLU A 51 1.79 -0.69 -24.87
N CYS A 52 2.82 -0.65 -24.02
CA CYS A 52 4.18 -0.30 -24.41
C CYS A 52 5.10 -1.52 -24.66
N ASP A 53 4.56 -2.75 -24.68
CA ASP A 53 5.32 -4.00 -24.84
C ASP A 53 6.44 -4.19 -23.79
N ILE A 54 6.24 -3.70 -22.56
CA ILE A 54 7.18 -3.86 -21.43
C ILE A 54 6.66 -4.95 -20.50
N ASP A 55 6.78 -6.21 -20.93
CA ASP A 55 6.25 -7.37 -20.21
C ASP A 55 6.76 -7.51 -18.75
N PRO A 56 8.06 -7.29 -18.44
CA PRO A 56 8.52 -7.38 -17.05
C PRO A 56 7.83 -6.37 -16.10
N ALA A 57 7.52 -5.18 -16.61
CA ALA A 57 6.80 -4.17 -15.83
C ALA A 57 5.31 -4.50 -15.71
N HIS A 58 4.69 -5.01 -16.78
CA HIS A 58 3.31 -5.49 -16.75
C HIS A 58 3.13 -6.55 -15.66
N ASP A 59 3.99 -7.57 -15.65
CA ASP A 59 3.85 -8.71 -14.74
C ASP A 59 4.02 -8.28 -13.29
N PHE A 60 5.02 -7.42 -13.01
CA PHE A 60 5.22 -6.86 -11.68
C PHE A 60 4.01 -6.04 -11.19
N PHE A 61 3.47 -5.15 -12.04
CA PHE A 61 2.34 -4.32 -11.65
C PHE A 61 1.03 -5.12 -11.53
N ASP A 62 0.81 -6.14 -12.38
CA ASP A 62 -0.36 -7.01 -12.27
C ASP A 62 -0.32 -7.84 -10.99
N GLU A 63 0.81 -8.50 -10.68
CA GLU A 63 1.00 -9.26 -9.45
C GLU A 63 0.80 -8.36 -8.22
N SER A 64 1.55 -7.26 -8.14
CA SER A 64 1.49 -6.37 -6.99
C SER A 64 0.14 -5.68 -6.84
N SER A 65 -0.65 -5.49 -7.92
CA SER A 65 -2.03 -5.00 -7.78
C SER A 65 -2.92 -6.00 -7.02
N ARG A 66 -2.74 -7.31 -7.23
CA ARG A 66 -3.51 -8.36 -6.55
C ARG A 66 -3.12 -8.45 -5.07
N ASP A 67 -1.86 -8.16 -4.76
CA ASP A 67 -1.38 -8.04 -3.39
C ASP A 67 -2.09 -6.90 -2.66
N GLU A 68 -2.19 -5.71 -3.25
CA GLU A 68 -2.88 -4.58 -2.59
C GLU A 68 -4.37 -4.87 -2.38
N ALA A 69 -5.01 -5.59 -3.31
CA ALA A 69 -6.38 -6.06 -3.11
C ALA A 69 -6.49 -7.03 -1.92
N ARG A 70 -5.48 -7.86 -1.69
CA ARG A 70 -5.43 -8.76 -0.52
C ARG A 70 -5.18 -7.96 0.76
N HIS A 71 -4.23 -7.01 0.75
CA HIS A 71 -3.93 -6.14 1.89
C HIS A 71 -5.15 -5.32 2.32
N ALA A 72 -5.81 -4.65 1.38
CA ALA A 72 -7.04 -3.90 1.63
C ALA A 72 -8.13 -4.77 2.27
N ARG A 73 -8.33 -6.01 1.79
CA ARG A 73 -9.30 -6.95 2.40
C ARG A 73 -8.93 -7.35 3.82
N MET A 74 -7.65 -7.62 4.08
CA MET A 74 -7.18 -7.99 5.42
C MET A 74 -7.41 -6.85 6.41
N LEU A 75 -7.05 -5.61 6.03
CA LEU A 75 -7.21 -4.43 6.86
C LEU A 75 -8.70 -4.11 7.12
N LYS A 76 -9.55 -4.20 6.09
CA LYS A 76 -11.01 -4.08 6.26
C LYS A 76 -11.57 -5.09 7.24
N GLY A 77 -11.11 -6.34 7.18
CA GLY A 77 -11.53 -7.37 8.14
C GLY A 77 -11.11 -7.08 9.59
N ILE A 78 -9.95 -6.42 9.80
CA ILE A 78 -9.54 -5.97 11.13
C ILE A 78 -10.46 -4.84 11.62
N LEU A 79 -10.74 -3.85 10.76
CA LEU A 79 -11.66 -2.75 11.08
C LEU A 79 -13.04 -3.28 11.47
N GLU A 80 -13.67 -4.08 10.62
CA GLU A 80 -15.01 -4.64 10.85
C GLU A 80 -15.12 -5.48 12.13
N ARG A 81 -14.01 -6.10 12.55
CA ARG A 81 -13.99 -6.98 13.73
C ARG A 81 -13.80 -6.23 15.05
N TYR A 82 -13.07 -5.12 15.04
CA TYR A 82 -12.59 -4.47 16.26
C TYR A 82 -13.04 -3.01 16.42
N PHE A 83 -13.61 -2.38 15.40
CA PHE A 83 -13.92 -0.95 15.34
C PHE A 83 -15.28 -0.64 14.69
#